data_AF-A0A0A7DW00-F1
#
_entry.id   AF-A0A0A7DW00-F1
#
_cell.length_a   1.000
_cell.length_b   1.000
_cell.length_c   1.000
_cell.angle_alpha   90.00
_cell.angle_beta   90.00
_cell.angle_gamma   90.00
#
_symmetry.space_group_name_H-M   'P 1'
#
loop_
_entity.id
_entity.type
_entity.pdbx_description
1 polymer ?
#
loop_
_entity_poly.entity_id
_entity_poly.type
_entity_poly.pdbx_seq_one_letter_code
_entity_poly.pdbx_strand_id
1 'polypeptide(L)'
;LCPKFGGYLTFGSLEKGKESAPAQPTVTDLINVYNIRQIGPDTKVFGIIGKPVGHSKSPILHNEAFRSVGFNAVYVPFLVDNLANFLSTYSSPDFAGFSCTIPHKEAAVRCCDEVDPIARDIGAVNTIIRKPDGKLVGYNTDYVGAISAIEDGIR
;
A
#
# COMPACT_ATOMS: atom_id res chain seq x y z
N LEU A 1 11.34 -2.00 -6.30
CA LEU A 1 11.13 -0.75 -7.07
C LEU A 1 12.35 -0.34 -7.91
N CYS A 2 13.27 -1.26 -8.22
CA CYS A 2 14.50 -0.96 -8.95
C CYS A 2 14.29 -0.22 -10.29
N PRO A 3 13.33 -0.61 -11.15
CA PRO A 3 13.11 0.07 -12.42
C PRO A 3 12.73 1.56 -12.28
N LYS A 4 12.01 1.92 -11.22
CA LYS A 4 11.62 3.32 -10.94
C LYS A 4 12.82 4.16 -10.48
N PHE A 5 13.71 3.58 -9.68
CA PHE A 5 14.79 4.31 -9.00
C PHE A 5 16.19 4.02 -9.57
N GLY A 6 16.28 3.55 -10.81
CA GLY A 6 17.55 3.41 -11.53
C GLY A 6 18.42 2.20 -11.13
N GLY A 7 17.85 1.20 -10.46
CA GLY A 7 18.58 -0.02 -10.14
C GLY A 7 18.83 -0.86 -11.41
N TYR A 8 20.08 -1.25 -11.66
CA TYR A 8 20.45 -2.05 -12.83
C TYR A 8 19.82 -3.44 -12.84
N LEU A 9 19.71 -4.09 -11.68
CA LEU A 9 19.10 -5.40 -11.52
C LEU A 9 18.39 -5.55 -10.17
N THR A 10 17.60 -6.62 -10.06
CA THR A 10 17.07 -7.14 -8.79
C THR A 10 17.10 -8.66 -8.82
N PHE A 11 17.07 -9.31 -7.66
CA PHE A 11 17.10 -10.76 -7.56
C PHE A 11 15.71 -11.29 -7.18
N GLY A 12 15.28 -12.37 -7.82
CA GLY A 12 14.08 -13.12 -7.47
C GLY A 12 14.42 -14.60 -7.30
N SER A 13 13.87 -15.26 -6.28
CA SER A 13 14.03 -16.69 -6.09
C SER A 13 13.18 -17.47 -7.11
N LEU A 14 13.58 -18.70 -7.44
CA LEU A 14 12.82 -19.54 -8.37
C LEU A 14 11.48 -19.99 -7.75
N GLU A 15 11.49 -20.28 -6.46
CA GLU A 15 10.34 -20.69 -5.66
C GLU A 15 10.55 -20.27 -4.20
N LYS A 16 9.47 -20.29 -3.41
CA LYS A 16 9.54 -19.99 -1.97
C LYS A 16 10.39 -21.04 -1.26
N GLY A 17 11.28 -20.60 -0.37
CA GLY A 17 12.24 -21.47 0.33
C GLY A 17 13.56 -21.70 -0.42
N LYS A 18 13.72 -21.14 -1.63
CA LYS A 18 14.97 -21.15 -2.41
C LYS A 18 15.59 -19.76 -2.51
N GLU A 19 15.32 -18.90 -1.53
CA GLU A 19 15.92 -17.59 -1.44
C GLU A 19 17.42 -17.70 -1.11
N SER A 20 18.25 -16.93 -1.80
CA SER A 20 19.67 -16.80 -1.44
C SER A 20 19.90 -15.77 -0.35
N ALA A 21 18.92 -14.88 -0.12
CA ALA A 21 18.99 -13.83 0.89
C ALA A 21 17.60 -13.61 1.53
N PRO A 22 17.54 -13.17 2.81
CA PRO A 22 16.27 -12.89 3.48
C PRO A 22 15.37 -11.92 2.71
N ALA A 23 14.06 -12.19 2.73
CA ALA A 23 12.99 -11.38 2.12
C ALA A 23 13.03 -11.26 0.58
N GLN A 24 13.83 -12.06 -0.11
CA GLN A 24 13.83 -12.12 -1.56
C GLN A 24 12.46 -12.62 -2.09
N PRO A 25 11.77 -11.86 -2.95
CA PRO A 25 10.53 -12.32 -3.56
C PRO A 25 10.81 -13.39 -4.64
N THR A 26 9.79 -14.17 -5.00
CA THR A 26 9.91 -15.07 -6.14
C THR A 26 9.90 -14.30 -7.46
N VAL A 27 10.51 -14.84 -8.52
CA VAL A 27 10.42 -14.28 -9.88
C VAL A 27 8.96 -14.18 -10.33
N THR A 28 8.16 -15.19 -9.98
CA THR A 28 6.72 -15.22 -10.27
C THR A 28 5.99 -14.05 -9.61
N ASP A 29 6.25 -13.77 -8.32
CA ASP A 29 5.63 -12.63 -7.63
C ASP A 29 6.09 -11.30 -8.23
N LEU A 30 7.37 -11.15 -8.57
CA LEU A 30 7.89 -9.94 -9.22
C LEU A 30 7.14 -9.64 -10.52
N ILE A 31 6.93 -10.66 -11.36
CA ILE A 31 6.29 -10.50 -12.67
C ILE A 31 4.77 -10.35 -12.54
N ASN A 32 4.13 -11.23 -11.77
CA ASN A 32 2.66 -11.39 -11.79
C ASN A 32 1.94 -10.62 -10.68
N VAL A 33 2.58 -10.43 -9.53
CA VAL A 33 1.98 -9.68 -8.40
C VAL A 33 2.40 -8.23 -8.44
N TYR A 34 3.70 -7.94 -8.59
CA TYR A 34 4.21 -6.56 -8.56
C TYR A 34 4.33 -5.93 -9.94
N ASN A 35 3.96 -6.64 -11.00
CA ASN A 35 3.99 -6.16 -12.39
C ASN A 35 5.33 -5.48 -12.74
N ILE A 36 6.48 -6.05 -12.32
CA ILE A 36 7.77 -5.36 -12.35
C ILE A 36 8.16 -4.79 -13.72
N ARG A 37 7.70 -5.43 -14.81
CA ARG A 37 7.95 -5.01 -16.20
C ARG A 37 7.19 -3.73 -16.60
N GLN A 38 6.18 -3.35 -15.84
CA GLN A 38 5.37 -2.14 -16.07
C GLN A 38 5.85 -0.96 -15.21
N ILE A 39 6.76 -1.20 -14.25
CA ILE A 39 7.29 -0.15 -13.39
C ILE A 39 8.32 0.67 -14.18
N GLY A 40 8.14 1.98 -14.21
CA GLY A 40 9.07 2.96 -14.76
C GLY A 40 9.28 4.17 -13.84
N PRO A 41 10.08 5.16 -14.27
CA PRO A 41 10.41 6.34 -13.46
C PRO A 41 9.18 7.12 -12.95
N ASP A 42 8.13 7.20 -13.75
CA ASP A 42 6.91 7.97 -13.41
C ASP A 42 5.85 7.18 -12.64
N THR A 43 6.04 5.87 -12.45
CA THR A 43 5.08 5.01 -11.76
C THR A 43 4.84 5.50 -10.34
N LYS A 44 3.57 5.68 -9.95
CA LYS A 44 3.21 6.06 -8.59
C LYS A 44 3.27 4.86 -7.66
N VAL A 45 3.77 5.08 -6.44
CA VAL A 45 3.91 4.05 -5.41
C VAL A 45 2.75 4.17 -4.43
N PHE A 46 2.06 3.06 -4.24
CA PHE A 46 1.06 2.85 -3.20
C PHE A 46 1.51 1.69 -2.31
N GLY A 47 0.90 1.55 -1.14
CA GLY A 47 1.19 0.37 -0.34
C GLY A 47 0.35 0.19 0.91
N ILE A 48 0.46 -0.99 1.49
CA ILE A 48 -0.17 -1.35 2.75
C ILE A 48 0.85 -1.15 3.88
N ILE A 49 0.52 -0.28 4.82
CA ILE A 49 1.30 -0.02 6.03
C ILE A 49 0.78 -0.92 7.16
N GLY A 50 1.65 -1.70 7.78
CA GLY A 50 1.30 -2.60 8.89
C GLY A 50 2.50 -3.16 9.63
N LYS A 51 2.24 -3.76 10.79
CA LYS A 51 3.21 -4.61 11.49
C LYS A 51 2.48 -5.66 12.34
N PRO A 52 2.45 -6.95 11.93
CA PRO A 52 3.04 -7.52 10.71
C PRO A 52 2.27 -7.13 9.42
N VAL A 53 2.89 -7.30 8.24
CA VAL A 53 2.26 -6.93 6.95
C VAL A 53 2.42 -7.97 5.82
N GLY A 54 3.37 -8.90 5.93
CA GLY A 54 3.72 -9.82 4.83
C GLY A 54 2.61 -10.78 4.39
N HIS A 55 1.54 -10.92 5.17
CA HIS A 55 0.38 -11.76 4.85
C HIS A 55 -0.71 -11.02 4.06
N SER A 56 -0.57 -9.71 3.85
CA SER A 56 -1.59 -8.90 3.20
C SER A 56 -1.77 -9.31 1.73
N LYS A 57 -3.02 -9.46 1.31
CA LYS A 57 -3.41 -9.68 -0.10
C LYS A 57 -3.63 -8.37 -0.86
N SER A 58 -3.53 -7.21 -0.21
CA SER A 58 -3.72 -5.90 -0.86
C SER A 58 -2.80 -5.70 -2.08
N PRO A 59 -1.51 -6.11 -2.06
CA PRO A 59 -0.67 -6.02 -3.26
C PRO A 59 -1.20 -6.86 -4.45
N ILE A 60 -1.80 -8.03 -4.19
CA ILE A 60 -2.39 -8.85 -5.25
C ILE A 60 -3.60 -8.14 -5.86
N LEU A 61 -4.51 -7.65 -5.02
CA LEU A 61 -5.73 -6.98 -5.46
C LEU A 61 -5.44 -5.69 -6.24
N HIS A 62 -4.65 -4.78 -5.66
CA HIS A 62 -4.47 -3.45 -6.25
C HIS A 62 -3.59 -3.46 -7.49
N ASN A 63 -2.53 -4.29 -7.54
CA ASN A 63 -1.72 -4.36 -8.75
C ASN A 63 -2.48 -4.99 -9.92
N GLU A 64 -3.36 -5.96 -9.66
CA GLU A 64 -4.27 -6.46 -10.70
C GLU A 64 -5.22 -5.36 -11.19
N ALA A 65 -5.85 -4.64 -10.26
CA ALA A 65 -6.76 -3.54 -10.58
C ALA A 65 -6.04 -2.45 -11.39
N PHE A 66 -4.87 -1.98 -10.96
CA PHE A 66 -4.06 -0.99 -11.66
C PHE A 66 -3.72 -1.43 -13.08
N ARG A 67 -3.28 -2.69 -13.25
CA ARG A 67 -2.98 -3.25 -14.56
C ARG A 67 -4.22 -3.31 -15.46
N SER A 68 -5.36 -3.73 -14.91
CA SER A 68 -6.60 -3.91 -15.69
C SER A 68 -7.15 -2.60 -16.27
N VAL A 69 -6.94 -1.48 -15.58
CA VAL A 69 -7.41 -0.16 -16.02
C VAL A 69 -6.29 0.71 -16.61
N GLY A 70 -5.08 0.17 -16.79
CA GLY A 70 -3.93 0.90 -17.34
C GLY A 70 -3.42 2.04 -16.44
N PHE A 71 -3.64 1.97 -15.13
CA PHE A 71 -3.17 2.99 -14.19
C PHE A 71 -1.69 2.78 -13.86
N ASN A 72 -0.84 3.79 -14.10
CA ASN A 72 0.61 3.71 -13.92
C ASN A 72 1.01 3.77 -12.43
N ALA A 73 0.80 2.66 -11.73
CA ALA A 73 1.08 2.53 -10.31
C ALA A 73 1.53 1.13 -9.91
N VAL A 74 2.20 1.05 -8.76
CA VAL A 74 2.56 -0.20 -8.10
C VAL A 74 2.18 -0.14 -6.63
N TYR A 75 1.66 -1.25 -6.11
CA TYR A 75 1.24 -1.42 -4.73
C TYR A 75 2.18 -2.40 -4.00
N VAL A 76 2.80 -2.01 -2.89
CA VAL A 76 3.77 -2.83 -2.16
C VAL A 76 3.48 -2.92 -0.65
N PRO A 77 3.98 -3.95 0.06
CA PRO A 77 3.93 -3.97 1.52
C PRO A 77 4.97 -3.03 2.13
N PHE A 78 4.57 -2.27 3.13
CA PHE A 78 5.44 -1.47 3.99
C PHE A 78 5.35 -1.98 5.43
N LEU A 79 6.41 -2.66 5.88
CA LEU A 79 6.56 -3.06 7.27
C LEU A 79 7.02 -1.84 8.07
N VAL A 80 6.13 -1.27 8.89
CA VAL A 80 6.36 0.02 9.55
C VAL A 80 6.29 -0.10 11.06
N ASP A 81 7.30 0.41 11.74
CA ASP A 81 7.34 0.53 13.19
C ASP A 81 6.72 1.84 13.68
N ASN A 82 7.12 2.95 13.06
CA ASN A 82 6.69 4.30 13.41
C ASN A 82 6.07 4.97 12.18
N LEU A 83 4.75 5.17 12.22
CA LEU A 83 3.99 5.73 11.11
C LEU A 83 4.41 7.16 10.75
N ALA A 84 4.59 8.03 11.74
CA ALA A 84 4.94 9.43 11.50
C ALA A 84 6.30 9.57 10.80
N ASN A 85 7.29 8.80 11.25
CA ASN A 85 8.61 8.76 10.62
C ASN A 85 8.56 8.18 9.20
N PHE A 86 7.74 7.16 8.98
CA PHE A 86 7.54 6.60 7.63
C PHE A 86 6.95 7.65 6.68
N LEU A 87 5.89 8.34 7.10
CA LEU A 87 5.22 9.35 6.26
C LEU A 87 6.09 10.57 5.99
N SER A 88 6.95 10.98 6.93
CA SER A 88 7.92 12.07 6.71
C SER A 88 9.04 11.64 5.75
N THR A 89 9.55 10.40 5.89
CA THR A 89 10.61 9.84 5.04
C THR A 89 10.15 9.70 3.59
N TYR A 90 8.93 9.18 3.38
CA TYR A 90 8.34 8.96 2.06
C TYR A 90 7.35 10.07 1.69
N SER A 91 7.79 11.32 1.86
CA SER A 91 6.99 12.53 1.64
C SER A 91 6.92 13.00 0.17
N SER A 92 7.72 12.41 -0.72
CA SER A 92 7.75 12.83 -2.12
C SER A 92 6.45 12.49 -2.87
N PRO A 93 6.15 13.20 -3.98
CA PRO A 93 4.99 12.91 -4.83
C PRO A 93 5.00 11.53 -5.51
N ASP A 94 6.08 10.76 -5.38
CA ASP A 94 6.12 9.36 -5.83
C ASP A 94 5.22 8.47 -4.99
N PHE A 95 5.06 8.78 -3.70
CA PHE A 95 4.27 7.99 -2.76
C PHE A 95 2.88 8.62 -2.61
N ALA A 96 1.95 8.14 -3.43
CA ALA A 96 0.68 8.82 -3.69
C ALA A 96 -0.45 8.40 -2.74
N GLY A 97 -0.35 7.25 -2.08
CA GLY A 97 -1.35 6.82 -1.12
C GLY A 97 -1.02 5.50 -0.43
N PHE A 98 -1.68 5.27 0.70
CA PHE A 98 -1.42 4.13 1.56
C PHE A 98 -2.71 3.56 2.13
N SER A 99 -2.82 2.23 2.20
CA SER A 99 -3.72 1.62 3.16
C SER A 99 -3.01 1.48 4.50
N CYS A 100 -3.75 1.55 5.60
CA CYS A 100 -3.26 1.35 6.96
C CYS A 100 -4.02 0.21 7.63
N THR A 101 -3.28 -0.77 8.13
CA THR A 101 -3.80 -1.86 8.97
C THR A 101 -3.18 -1.82 10.36
N ILE A 102 -3.50 -2.82 11.19
CA ILE A 102 -3.00 -2.95 12.55
C ILE A 102 -1.45 -2.80 12.57
N PRO A 103 -0.89 -2.04 13.54
CA PRO A 103 -1.56 -1.28 14.62
C PRO A 103 -1.78 0.21 14.28
N HIS A 104 -1.68 0.62 13.01
CA HIS A 104 -1.43 2.02 12.63
C HIS A 104 -2.68 2.87 12.39
N LYS A 105 -3.89 2.29 12.43
CA LYS A 105 -5.12 3.00 12.03
C LYS A 105 -5.44 4.23 12.89
N GLU A 106 -5.27 4.14 14.20
CA GLU A 106 -5.52 5.28 15.11
C GLU A 106 -4.41 6.33 15.01
N ALA A 107 -3.16 5.89 14.84
CA ALA A 107 -2.02 6.80 14.63
C ALA A 107 -2.18 7.59 13.32
N ALA A 108 -2.74 6.97 12.29
CA ALA A 108 -2.99 7.61 10.99
C ALA A 108 -3.91 8.82 11.09
N VAL A 109 -4.88 8.82 12.01
CA VAL A 109 -5.76 9.99 12.26
C VAL A 109 -4.93 11.22 12.63
N ARG A 110 -3.93 11.06 13.49
CA ARG A 110 -3.05 12.15 13.95
C ARG A 110 -1.99 12.56 12.93
N CYS A 111 -1.71 11.70 11.95
CA CYS A 111 -0.68 11.95 10.94
C CYS A 111 -1.23 12.58 9.66
N CYS A 112 -2.55 12.59 9.47
CA CYS A 112 -3.17 13.23 8.32
C CYS A 112 -3.41 14.72 8.59
N ASP A 113 -3.18 15.56 7.58
CA ASP A 113 -3.46 17.00 7.63
C ASP A 113 -4.98 17.27 7.62
N GLU A 114 -5.72 16.42 6.92
CA GLU A 114 -7.18 16.44 6.85
C GLU A 114 -7.71 15.03 7.09
N VAL A 115 -8.84 14.92 7.80
CA VAL A 115 -9.50 13.63 8.05
C VAL A 115 -10.96 13.76 7.68
N ASP A 116 -11.45 12.82 6.87
CA ASP A 116 -12.85 12.68 6.53
C ASP A 116 -13.73 12.66 7.79
N PRO A 117 -14.91 13.33 7.81
CA PRO A 117 -15.74 13.37 9.01
C PRO A 117 -16.07 12.01 9.60
N ILE A 118 -16.38 11.00 8.78
CA ILE A 118 -16.72 9.65 9.25
C ILE A 118 -15.48 8.97 9.82
N ALA A 119 -14.33 9.09 9.15
CA ALA A 119 -13.07 8.55 9.67
C ALA A 119 -12.65 9.18 11.01
N ARG A 120 -12.92 10.47 11.18
CA ARG A 120 -12.68 11.21 12.43
C ARG A 120 -13.61 10.73 13.55
N ASP A 121 -14.89 10.54 13.25
CA ASP A 121 -15.89 10.09 14.23
C ASP A 121 -15.63 8.63 14.66
N ILE A 122 -15.18 7.77 13.73
CA ILE A 122 -14.71 6.41 14.04
C ILE A 122 -13.42 6.43 14.89
N GLY A 123 -12.59 7.47 14.73
CA GLY A 123 -11.28 7.56 15.38
C GLY A 123 -10.20 6.70 14.73
N ALA A 124 -10.39 6.29 13.47
CA ALA A 124 -9.44 5.44 12.75
C ALA A 124 -9.39 5.75 11.25
N VAL A 125 -8.19 5.81 10.69
CA VAL A 125 -7.93 5.97 9.25
C VAL A 125 -7.30 4.69 8.70
N ASN A 126 -7.94 4.08 7.69
CA ASN A 126 -7.39 2.92 6.99
C ASN A 126 -6.89 3.26 5.58
N THR A 127 -7.14 4.46 5.09
CA THR A 127 -6.80 4.90 3.73
C THR A 127 -6.24 6.31 3.80
N ILE A 128 -5.02 6.52 3.33
CA ILE A 128 -4.35 7.82 3.27
C ILE A 128 -4.13 8.16 1.79
N ILE A 129 -4.54 9.35 1.36
CA ILE A 129 -4.29 9.87 0.01
C ILE A 129 -3.40 11.11 0.11
N ARG A 130 -2.34 11.17 -0.68
CA ARG A 130 -1.53 12.38 -0.84
C ARG A 130 -2.15 13.25 -1.95
N LYS A 131 -2.58 14.45 -1.59
CA LYS A 131 -3.07 15.46 -2.54
C LYS A 131 -1.92 16.06 -3.38
N PRO A 132 -2.21 16.73 -4.51
CA PRO A 132 -1.20 17.45 -5.30
C PRO A 132 -0.45 18.54 -4.53
N ASP A 133 -1.06 19.15 -3.50
CA ASP A 133 -0.43 20.12 -2.61
C ASP A 133 0.47 19.47 -1.53
N GLY A 134 0.59 18.15 -1.53
CA GLY A 134 1.42 17.36 -0.63
C GLY A 134 0.71 16.90 0.64
N LYS A 135 -0.48 17.44 0.95
CA LYS A 135 -1.24 17.09 2.16
C LYS A 135 -1.70 15.65 2.16
N LEU A 136 -1.73 15.06 3.34
CA LEU A 136 -2.27 13.73 3.60
C LEU A 136 -3.72 13.83 4.06
N VAL A 137 -4.61 13.14 3.35
CA VAL A 137 -6.03 13.04 3.71
C VAL A 137 -6.34 11.62 4.16
N GLY A 138 -6.90 11.50 5.35
CA GLY A 138 -7.32 10.24 5.93
C GLY A 138 -8.78 9.93 5.68
N TYR A 139 -9.06 8.70 5.25
CA TYR A 139 -10.39 8.13 5.07
C TYR A 139 -10.51 6.79 5.80
N ASN A 140 -11.75 6.36 6.00
CA ASN A 140 -12.07 5.04 6.51
C ASN A 140 -13.01 4.33 5.54
N THR A 141 -12.56 3.23 4.96
CA THR A 141 -13.35 2.37 4.07
C THR A 141 -13.74 1.04 4.72
N ASP A 142 -13.23 0.75 5.92
CA ASP A 142 -13.53 -0.49 6.62
C ASP A 142 -15.01 -0.57 7.03
N TYR A 143 -15.59 0.53 7.53
CA TYR A 143 -16.95 0.52 8.08
C TYR A 143 -17.99 0.12 7.03
N VAL A 144 -17.94 0.71 5.83
CA VAL A 144 -18.88 0.40 4.76
C VAL A 144 -18.66 -1.01 4.24
N GLY A 145 -17.39 -1.43 4.08
CA GLY A 145 -17.07 -2.79 3.65
C GLY A 145 -17.57 -3.85 4.63
N ALA A 146 -17.39 -3.64 5.93
CA ALA A 146 -17.83 -4.57 6.96
C ALA A 146 -19.36 -4.61 7.09
N ILE A 147 -20.03 -3.45 7.18
CA ILE A 147 -21.48 -3.37 7.33
C ILE A 147 -22.18 -3.97 6.11
N SER A 148 -21.80 -3.56 4.90
CA SER A 148 -22.44 -4.06 3.68
C SER A 148 -22.22 -5.56 3.48
N ALA A 149 -21.07 -6.11 3.85
CA ALA A 149 -20.84 -7.56 3.78
C ALA A 149 -21.73 -8.34 4.75
N ILE A 150 -21.98 -7.81 5.96
CA ILE A 150 -22.90 -8.42 6.92
C ILE A 150 -24.35 -8.34 6.41
N GLU A 151 -24.76 -7.17 5.90
CA GLU A 151 -26.09 -6.98 5.33
C GLU A 151 -26.36 -7.92 4.14
N ASP A 152 -25.39 -8.12 3.26
CA ASP A 152 -25.50 -9.04 2.13
C ASP A 152 -25.67 -10.50 2.58
N GLY A 153 -24.93 -10.92 3.60
CA GLY A 153 -25.01 -12.30 4.12
C GLY A 153 -26.30 -12.62 4.90
N ILE A 154 -27.09 -11.62 5.26
CA ILE A 154 -28.39 -11.80 5.95
C ILE A 154 -29.57 -11.77 4.96
N ARG A 155 -29.35 -11.36 3.70
CA ARG A 155 -30.36 -11.41 2.63
C ARG A 155 -30.57 -12.83 2.12
#